data_AF-A0A2E1S867-F1
#
_entry.id   AF-A0A2E1S867-F1
#
_cell.length_a   1.000
_cell.length_b   1.000
_cell.length_c   1.000
_cell.angle_alpha   90.00
_cell.angle_beta   90.00
_cell.angle_gamma   90.00
#
_symmetry.space_group_name_H-M   'P 1'
#
loop_
_entity.id
_entity.type
_entity.pdbx_description
1 polymer ?
#
loop_
_entity_poly.entity_id
_entity_poly.type
_entity_poly.pdbx_seq_one_letter_code
_entity_poly.pdbx_strand_id
1 'polypeptide(L)'
;MINKFFNEIKQFVNFIAIYFPGNSGILLRRVLYKVRLNSLGNNLFTQIGFRLSCPKNINIGDNVRLLQGSSLNSCKGKINIGNNVSINTNTDINASDGGEIEIGNDVLIGKNVYIRASDHVYLNTKKIISQSGYDSGKIKIGNNVLIGSNCVILKNVTIKDGSVIESGSVVKKDVGENEFVTSNSQINNKFQ
;
A
#
# COMPACT_ATOMS: atom_id res chain seq x y z
N MET A 1 28.21 19.61 8.63
CA MET A 1 27.87 20.38 7.41
C MET A 1 27.88 19.48 6.17
N ILE A 2 28.96 18.73 5.94
CA ILE A 2 29.12 17.78 4.81
C ILE A 2 27.97 16.75 4.68
N ASN A 3 27.53 16.12 5.77
CA ASN A 3 26.43 15.15 5.73
C ASN A 3 25.08 15.73 5.28
N LYS A 4 24.84 17.03 5.54
CA LYS A 4 23.62 17.71 5.10
C LYS A 4 23.63 17.89 3.58
N PHE A 5 24.77 18.31 3.04
CA PHE A 5 24.96 18.49 1.60
C PHE A 5 24.78 17.17 0.82
N PHE A 6 25.38 16.06 1.28
CA PHE A 6 25.17 14.75 0.66
C PHE A 6 23.71 14.28 0.72
N ASN A 7 23.00 14.57 1.82
CA ASN A 7 21.59 14.25 1.93
C ASN A 7 20.73 15.07 0.95
N GLU A 8 21.07 16.33 0.74
CA GLU A 8 20.41 17.19 -0.24
C GLU A 8 20.62 16.68 -1.66
N ILE A 9 21.84 16.30 -2.04
CA ILE A 9 22.12 15.67 -3.34
C ILE A 9 21.26 14.41 -3.52
N LYS A 10 21.17 13.55 -2.51
CA LYS A 10 20.31 12.36 -2.56
C LYS A 10 18.84 12.72 -2.76
N GLN A 11 18.36 13.79 -2.13
CA GLN A 11 16.99 14.28 -2.32
C GLN A 11 16.76 14.80 -3.74
N PHE A 12 17.69 15.54 -4.32
CA PHE A 12 17.61 15.99 -5.71
C PHE A 12 17.62 14.82 -6.71
N VAL A 13 18.51 13.84 -6.52
CA VAL A 13 18.54 12.63 -7.35
C VAL A 13 17.22 11.87 -7.25
N ASN A 14 16.69 11.72 -6.03
CA ASN A 14 15.37 11.10 -5.81
C ASN A 14 14.25 11.89 -6.49
N PHE A 15 14.27 13.22 -6.39
CA PHE A 15 13.29 14.09 -7.02
C PHE A 15 13.28 13.90 -8.53
N ILE A 16 14.45 13.96 -9.17
CA ILE A 16 14.58 13.74 -10.61
C ILE A 16 14.04 12.36 -10.98
N ALA A 17 14.44 11.30 -10.29
CA ALA A 17 13.96 9.95 -10.60
C ALA A 17 12.44 9.79 -10.46
N ILE A 18 11.84 10.39 -9.41
CA ILE A 18 10.40 10.31 -9.14
C ILE A 18 9.59 11.07 -10.19
N TYR A 19 10.07 12.24 -10.64
CA TYR A 19 9.31 13.13 -11.52
C TYR A 19 9.73 13.09 -12.99
N PHE A 20 10.75 12.31 -13.37
CA PHE A 20 11.13 12.15 -14.78
C PHE A 20 9.99 11.46 -15.56
N PRO A 21 9.43 12.10 -16.60
CA PRO A 21 8.22 11.62 -17.27
C PRO A 21 8.52 10.55 -18.34
N GLY A 22 7.44 9.99 -18.90
CA GLY A 22 7.50 9.10 -20.05
C GLY A 22 8.12 7.71 -19.79
N ASN A 23 8.35 6.98 -20.89
CA ASN A 23 8.87 5.61 -20.87
C ASN A 23 10.30 5.53 -20.31
N SER A 24 11.13 6.54 -20.58
CA SER A 24 12.48 6.65 -20.02
C SER A 24 12.44 6.81 -18.49
N GLY A 25 11.50 7.60 -17.96
CA GLY A 25 11.25 7.71 -16.51
C GLY A 25 10.80 6.41 -15.87
N ILE A 26 9.92 5.66 -16.54
CA ILE A 26 9.50 4.33 -16.08
C ILE A 26 10.70 3.39 -16.00
N LEU A 27 11.56 3.36 -17.02
CA LEU A 27 12.76 2.53 -17.03
C LEU A 27 13.75 2.95 -15.93
N LEU A 28 14.02 4.25 -15.78
CA LEU A 28 14.89 4.79 -14.73
C LEU A 28 14.42 4.36 -13.34
N ARG A 29 13.12 4.54 -13.03
CA ARG A 29 12.54 4.12 -11.76
C ARG A 29 12.61 2.61 -11.56
N ARG A 30 12.38 1.81 -12.60
CA ARG A 30 12.51 0.35 -12.52
C ARG A 30 13.93 -0.07 -12.12
N VAL A 31 14.96 0.49 -12.77
CA VAL A 31 16.36 0.21 -12.42
C VAL A 31 16.69 0.66 -11.01
N LEU A 32 16.30 1.89 -10.64
CA LEU A 32 16.52 2.43 -9.31
C LEU A 32 15.86 1.59 -8.21
N TYR A 33 14.60 1.19 -8.41
CA TYR A 33 13.86 0.42 -7.42
C TYR A 33 14.33 -1.03 -7.31
N LYS A 34 14.87 -1.61 -8.39
CA LYS A 34 15.53 -2.93 -8.34
C LYS A 34 16.68 -2.97 -7.32
N VAL A 35 17.43 -1.87 -7.19
CA VAL A 35 18.54 -1.75 -6.23
C VAL A 35 18.04 -1.39 -4.81
N ARG A 36 16.98 -0.60 -4.71
CA ARG A 36 16.49 -0.07 -3.43
C ARG A 36 15.60 -1.03 -2.67
N LEU A 37 14.67 -1.70 -3.34
CA LEU A 37 13.72 -2.63 -2.72
C LEU A 37 14.42 -3.85 -2.11
N ASN A 38 13.70 -4.65 -1.33
CA ASN A 38 14.18 -5.95 -0.87
C ASN A 38 14.17 -6.96 -2.02
N SER A 39 13.03 -7.05 -2.71
CA SER A 39 12.89 -7.79 -3.95
C SER A 39 11.94 -7.06 -4.89
N LEU A 40 12.19 -7.21 -6.18
CA LEU A 40 11.37 -6.66 -7.25
C LEU A 40 11.35 -7.67 -8.40
N GLY A 41 10.17 -8.03 -8.88
CA GLY A 41 9.98 -8.84 -10.08
C GLY A 41 10.27 -8.07 -11.37
N ASN A 42 9.65 -8.53 -12.44
CA ASN A 42 9.72 -8.00 -13.78
C ASN A 42 8.54 -7.07 -14.06
N ASN A 43 8.69 -6.23 -15.09
CA ASN A 43 7.61 -5.40 -15.64
C ASN A 43 6.92 -4.47 -14.61
N LEU A 44 7.71 -3.87 -13.73
CA LEU A 44 7.24 -2.78 -12.89
C LEU A 44 6.93 -1.54 -13.75
N PHE A 45 5.70 -1.05 -13.66
CA PHE A 45 5.29 0.23 -14.22
C PHE A 45 5.02 1.22 -13.08
N THR A 46 5.64 2.40 -13.12
CA THR A 46 5.42 3.46 -12.12
C THR A 46 5.16 4.79 -12.81
N GLN A 47 4.09 5.49 -12.40
CA GLN A 47 3.86 6.87 -12.82
C GLN A 47 4.61 7.86 -11.92
N ILE A 48 4.66 9.11 -12.37
CA ILE A 48 5.30 10.20 -11.63
C ILE A 48 4.66 10.38 -10.24
N GLY A 49 5.48 10.75 -9.26
CA GLY A 49 5.00 11.02 -7.90
C GLY A 49 4.66 9.78 -7.08
N PHE A 50 4.90 8.56 -7.58
CA PHE A 50 4.94 7.36 -6.73
C PHE A 50 6.01 7.55 -5.64
N ARG A 51 5.61 7.35 -4.37
CA ARG A 51 6.49 7.54 -3.21
C ARG A 51 6.72 6.24 -2.46
N LEU A 52 7.88 6.15 -1.84
CA LEU A 52 8.27 4.95 -1.14
C LEU A 52 9.14 5.26 0.08
N SER A 53 8.80 4.63 1.21
CA SER A 53 9.50 4.78 2.49
C SER A 53 9.97 3.43 3.01
N CYS A 54 11.22 3.38 3.47
CA CYS A 54 11.88 2.16 3.98
C CYS A 54 11.85 0.95 2.99
N PRO A 55 12.36 1.12 1.75
CA PRO A 55 12.25 0.13 0.66
C PRO A 55 12.74 -1.28 0.95
N LYS A 56 13.70 -1.43 1.86
CA LYS A 56 14.29 -2.72 2.20
C LYS A 56 13.34 -3.65 2.96
N ASN A 57 12.14 -3.19 3.29
CA ASN A 57 11.07 -4.03 3.85
C ASN A 57 9.92 -4.28 2.85
N ILE A 58 10.13 -3.96 1.57
CA ILE A 58 9.10 -4.06 0.53
C ILE A 58 9.54 -5.09 -0.51
N ASN A 59 8.66 -6.05 -0.76
CA ASN A 59 8.76 -7.05 -1.82
C ASN A 59 7.65 -6.82 -2.84
N ILE A 60 7.99 -6.82 -4.13
CA ILE A 60 7.04 -6.62 -5.23
C ILE A 60 7.27 -7.71 -6.28
N GLY A 61 6.20 -8.40 -6.68
CA GLY A 61 6.22 -9.43 -7.72
C GLY A 61 6.33 -8.90 -9.14
N ASP A 62 5.91 -9.73 -10.09
CA ASP A 62 5.89 -9.45 -11.52
C ASP A 62 4.64 -8.66 -11.95
N ASN A 63 4.77 -7.86 -13.00
CA ASN A 63 3.65 -7.17 -13.67
C ASN A 63 2.85 -6.23 -12.74
N VAL A 64 3.55 -5.48 -11.90
CA VAL A 64 2.92 -4.53 -10.96
C VAL A 64 2.86 -3.12 -11.52
N ARG A 65 1.70 -2.46 -11.36
CA ARG A 65 1.45 -1.08 -11.78
C ARG A 65 1.20 -0.18 -10.57
N LEU A 66 2.01 0.85 -10.39
CA LEU A 66 1.90 1.83 -9.32
C LEU A 66 1.63 3.20 -9.95
N LEU A 67 0.41 3.70 -9.82
CA LEU A 67 -0.02 4.90 -10.52
C LEU A 67 0.27 6.18 -9.70
N GLN A 68 0.00 7.32 -10.33
CA GLN A 68 0.45 8.63 -9.89
C GLN A 68 0.10 8.89 -8.42
N GLY A 69 1.06 9.41 -7.65
CA GLY A 69 0.81 9.85 -6.28
C GLY A 69 0.54 8.74 -5.25
N SER A 70 0.53 7.46 -5.66
CA SER A 70 0.41 6.34 -4.72
C SER A 70 1.68 6.18 -3.88
N SER A 71 1.57 5.49 -2.74
CA SER A 71 2.69 5.29 -1.83
C SER A 71 2.71 3.94 -1.14
N LEU A 72 3.94 3.44 -0.92
CA LEU A 72 4.23 2.28 -0.07
C LEU A 72 5.12 2.70 1.10
N ASN A 73 4.65 2.49 2.34
CA ASN A 73 5.36 2.88 3.55
C ASN A 73 5.53 1.70 4.50
N SER A 74 6.77 1.29 4.78
CA SER A 74 7.08 0.09 5.58
C SER A 74 8.12 0.34 6.67
N CYS A 75 8.18 1.56 7.21
CA CYS A 75 9.18 1.88 8.22
C CYS A 75 8.85 1.16 9.53
N LYS A 76 9.74 0.26 9.97
CA LYS A 76 9.49 -0.69 11.06
C LYS A 76 8.33 -1.66 10.80
N GLY A 77 7.98 -1.93 9.54
CA GLY A 77 7.01 -2.96 9.18
C GLY A 77 7.35 -3.61 7.85
N LYS A 78 6.41 -4.34 7.25
CA LYS A 78 6.66 -5.14 6.04
C LYS A 78 5.51 -5.07 5.04
N ILE A 79 5.83 -4.95 3.75
CA ILE A 79 4.87 -5.02 2.65
C ILE A 79 5.32 -6.11 1.66
N ASN A 80 4.43 -7.05 1.35
CA ASN A 80 4.64 -8.03 0.28
C ASN A 80 3.50 -7.89 -0.74
N ILE A 81 3.85 -7.68 -2.00
CA ILE A 81 2.91 -7.58 -3.12
C ILE A 81 3.20 -8.71 -4.11
N GLY A 82 2.18 -9.49 -4.45
CA GLY A 82 2.25 -10.55 -5.46
C GLY A 82 2.34 -10.03 -6.89
N ASN A 83 1.87 -10.85 -7.82
CA ASN A 83 1.95 -10.63 -9.26
C ASN A 83 0.65 -10.01 -9.80
N ASN A 84 0.76 -9.32 -10.94
CA ASN A 84 -0.39 -8.76 -11.67
C ASN A 84 -1.25 -7.82 -10.81
N VAL A 85 -0.59 -7.01 -9.96
CA VAL A 85 -1.28 -6.06 -9.07
C VAL A 85 -1.29 -4.66 -9.66
N SER A 86 -2.44 -3.98 -9.59
CA SER A 86 -2.56 -2.57 -9.97
C SER A 86 -3.01 -1.72 -8.78
N ILE A 87 -2.17 -0.76 -8.39
CA ILE A 87 -2.44 0.23 -7.34
C ILE A 87 -2.66 1.58 -8.01
N ASN A 88 -3.91 2.07 -7.94
CA ASN A 88 -4.32 3.27 -8.66
C ASN A 88 -3.89 4.58 -7.97
N THR A 89 -4.20 5.70 -8.60
CA THR A 89 -3.78 7.04 -8.22
C THR A 89 -4.14 7.38 -6.77
N ASN A 90 -3.20 8.04 -6.07
CA ASN A 90 -3.35 8.53 -4.69
C ASN A 90 -3.71 7.47 -3.64
N THR A 91 -3.45 6.20 -3.92
CA THR A 91 -3.61 5.12 -2.93
C THR A 91 -2.40 5.02 -2.02
N ASP A 92 -2.62 4.94 -0.72
CA ASP A 92 -1.56 4.81 0.29
C ASP A 92 -1.65 3.45 1.01
N ILE A 93 -0.55 2.71 0.99
CA ILE A 93 -0.40 1.40 1.64
C ILE A 93 0.68 1.54 2.70
N ASN A 94 0.27 1.48 3.97
CA ASN A 94 1.12 1.85 5.09
C ASN A 94 1.17 0.75 6.16
N ALA A 95 2.27 0.01 6.14
CA ALA A 95 2.63 -1.00 7.13
C ALA A 95 3.59 -0.46 8.21
N SER A 96 3.81 0.86 8.30
CA SER A 96 4.76 1.42 9.27
C SER A 96 4.38 1.08 10.73
N ASP A 97 5.33 1.22 11.63
CA ASP A 97 5.14 1.09 13.09
C ASP A 97 4.82 -0.33 13.58
N GLY A 98 5.31 -1.36 12.89
CA GLY A 98 5.14 -2.77 13.28
C GLY A 98 4.03 -3.50 12.51
N GLY A 99 3.42 -2.85 11.51
CA GLY A 99 2.39 -3.46 10.69
C GLY A 99 2.95 -4.41 9.63
N GLU A 100 2.11 -5.35 9.20
CA GLU A 100 2.36 -6.23 8.06
C GLU A 100 1.21 -6.13 7.04
N ILE A 101 1.55 -5.98 5.76
CA ILE A 101 0.57 -6.02 4.67
C ILE A 101 1.03 -7.04 3.64
N GLU A 102 0.15 -8.00 3.34
CA GLU A 102 0.33 -9.01 2.30
C GLU A 102 -0.77 -8.86 1.25
N ILE A 103 -0.39 -8.72 -0.02
CA ILE A 103 -1.30 -8.63 -1.16
C ILE A 103 -0.97 -9.80 -2.09
N GLY A 104 -1.98 -10.61 -2.40
CA GLY A 104 -1.88 -11.75 -3.31
C GLY A 104 -1.71 -11.35 -4.78
N ASN A 105 -2.11 -12.25 -5.67
CA ASN A 105 -2.02 -12.05 -7.11
C ASN A 105 -3.32 -11.53 -7.71
N ASP A 106 -3.23 -10.89 -8.88
CA ASP A 106 -4.40 -10.46 -9.66
C ASP A 106 -5.31 -9.50 -8.88
N VAL A 107 -4.71 -8.58 -8.12
CA VAL A 107 -5.42 -7.63 -7.26
C VAL A 107 -5.53 -6.26 -7.92
N LEU A 108 -6.74 -5.71 -7.95
CA LEU A 108 -7.02 -4.37 -8.43
C LEU A 108 -7.41 -3.47 -7.25
N ILE A 109 -6.63 -2.42 -7.01
CA ILE A 109 -6.90 -1.45 -5.95
C ILE A 109 -7.22 -0.10 -6.58
N GLY A 110 -8.43 0.40 -6.29
CA GLY A 110 -8.99 1.65 -6.78
C GLY A 110 -8.21 2.90 -6.36
N LYS A 111 -8.71 4.07 -6.74
CA LYS A 111 -8.09 5.36 -6.44
C LYS A 111 -8.37 5.77 -5.00
N ASN A 112 -7.49 6.57 -4.41
CA ASN A 112 -7.64 7.12 -3.06
C ASN A 112 -7.94 6.06 -1.98
N VAL A 113 -7.45 4.84 -2.14
CA VAL A 113 -7.62 3.79 -1.12
C VAL A 113 -6.57 4.01 -0.02
N TYR A 114 -6.97 3.80 1.22
CA TYR A 114 -6.06 3.84 2.38
C TYR A 114 -6.01 2.47 3.05
N ILE A 115 -4.83 1.85 3.09
CA ILE A 115 -4.61 0.55 3.73
C ILE A 115 -3.61 0.74 4.87
N ARG A 116 -4.06 0.54 6.12
CA ARG A 116 -3.24 0.85 7.29
C ARG A 116 -3.24 -0.28 8.32
N ALA A 117 -2.05 -0.88 8.49
CA ALA A 117 -1.86 -2.04 9.37
C ALA A 117 -1.46 -1.70 10.82
N SER A 118 -1.54 -0.43 11.24
CA SER A 118 -1.38 -0.05 12.64
C SER A 118 -2.09 1.27 12.96
N ASP A 119 -2.42 1.46 14.22
CA ASP A 119 -3.10 2.66 14.72
C ASP A 119 -2.34 3.24 15.91
N HIS A 120 -2.62 4.47 16.29
CA HIS A 120 -2.15 5.01 17.55
C HIS A 120 -2.86 4.32 18.71
N VAL A 121 -2.15 4.07 19.81
CA VAL A 121 -2.83 3.68 21.05
C VAL A 121 -3.56 4.90 21.60
N TYR A 122 -4.90 4.91 21.55
CA TYR A 122 -5.71 6.07 21.97
C TYR A 122 -6.57 5.81 23.22
N LEU A 123 -6.75 4.55 23.65
CA LEU A 123 -7.55 4.22 24.84
C LEU A 123 -6.81 4.46 26.17
N ASN A 124 -5.50 4.74 26.14
CA ASN A 124 -4.74 5.08 27.34
C ASN A 124 -4.87 6.58 27.65
N THR A 125 -5.77 6.93 28.57
CA THR A 125 -6.03 8.32 28.97
C THR A 125 -4.92 8.96 29.81
N LYS A 126 -3.89 8.20 30.22
CA LYS A 126 -2.77 8.71 31.05
C LYS A 126 -1.66 9.36 30.25
N LYS A 127 -1.66 9.24 28.92
CA LYS A 127 -0.66 9.83 28.02
C LYS A 127 -1.37 10.56 26.88
N ILE A 128 -0.72 11.58 26.32
CA ILE A 128 -1.17 12.14 25.04
C ILE A 128 -0.97 11.11 23.93
N ILE A 129 -1.83 11.12 22.90
CA ILE A 129 -1.88 10.09 21.84
C ILE A 129 -0.50 9.91 21.17
N SER A 130 0.22 11.00 20.90
CA SER A 130 1.55 10.96 20.26
C SER A 130 2.63 10.25 21.08
N GLN A 131 2.42 10.05 22.38
CA GLN A 131 3.35 9.37 23.30
C GLN A 131 2.84 7.99 23.73
N SER A 132 1.68 7.57 23.22
CA SER A 132 1.01 6.35 23.64
C SER A 132 1.47 5.10 22.87
N GLY A 133 2.25 5.30 21.81
CA GLY A 133 2.77 4.22 20.97
C GLY A 133 1.78 3.81 19.88
N TYR A 134 2.01 2.62 19.31
CA TYR A 134 1.24 2.09 18.18
C TYR A 134 0.69 0.71 18.51
N ASP A 135 -0.53 0.45 18.07
CA ASP A 135 -1.18 -0.85 18.07
C ASP A 135 -1.18 -1.40 16.64
N SER A 136 -0.34 -2.40 16.42
CA SER A 136 -0.01 -2.91 15.09
C SER A 136 -0.60 -4.28 14.84
N GLY A 137 -0.87 -4.55 13.57
CA GLY A 137 -1.56 -5.75 13.14
C GLY A 137 -1.16 -6.17 11.74
N LYS A 138 -1.92 -7.13 11.20
CA LYS A 138 -1.70 -7.69 9.88
C LYS A 138 -2.90 -7.47 8.98
N ILE A 139 -2.65 -7.10 7.73
CA ILE A 139 -3.67 -7.08 6.67
C ILE A 139 -3.25 -8.10 5.63
N LYS A 140 -4.16 -8.99 5.25
CA LYS A 140 -3.96 -9.96 4.19
C LYS A 140 -5.04 -9.81 3.13
N ILE A 141 -4.64 -9.56 1.89
CA ILE A 141 -5.51 -9.53 0.73
C ILE A 141 -5.17 -10.75 -0.12
N GLY A 142 -6.17 -11.57 -0.40
CA GLY A 142 -6.10 -12.78 -1.20
C GLY A 142 -5.86 -12.52 -2.69
N ASN A 143 -6.09 -13.54 -3.49
CA ASN A 143 -5.97 -13.47 -4.95
C ASN A 143 -7.28 -13.03 -5.61
N ASN A 144 -7.18 -12.44 -6.81
CA ASN A 144 -8.36 -12.05 -7.60
C ASN A 144 -9.33 -11.14 -6.82
N VAL A 145 -8.79 -10.14 -6.11
CA VAL A 145 -9.56 -9.22 -5.28
C VAL A 145 -9.69 -7.86 -5.96
N LEU A 146 -10.89 -7.28 -5.92
CA LEU A 146 -11.13 -5.89 -6.30
C LEU A 146 -11.41 -5.04 -5.07
N ILE A 147 -10.64 -3.98 -4.86
CA ILE A 147 -10.92 -2.94 -3.87
C ILE A 147 -11.35 -1.68 -4.61
N GLY A 148 -12.60 -1.26 -4.41
CA GLY A 148 -13.17 -0.05 -4.97
C GLY A 148 -12.43 1.23 -4.56
N SER A 149 -12.72 2.34 -5.23
CA SER A 149 -12.08 3.63 -4.91
C SER A 149 -12.56 4.19 -3.58
N ASN A 150 -11.75 5.02 -2.93
CA ASN A 150 -12.04 5.67 -1.65
C ASN A 150 -12.37 4.68 -0.51
N CYS A 151 -11.83 3.47 -0.55
CA CYS A 151 -11.97 2.52 0.55
C CYS A 151 -10.91 2.75 1.65
N VAL A 152 -11.25 2.36 2.88
CA VAL A 152 -10.32 2.27 4.00
C VAL A 152 -10.25 0.83 4.49
N ILE A 153 -9.06 0.24 4.52
CA ILE A 153 -8.81 -1.12 5.04
C ILE A 153 -7.99 -1.01 6.31
N LEU A 154 -8.55 -1.47 7.43
CA LEU A 154 -7.93 -1.37 8.75
C LEU A 154 -7.14 -2.62 9.12
N LYS A 155 -6.28 -2.49 10.13
CA LYS A 155 -5.45 -3.58 10.66
C LYS A 155 -6.29 -4.78 11.11
N ASN A 156 -5.67 -5.96 11.12
CA ASN A 156 -6.27 -7.24 11.51
C ASN A 156 -7.46 -7.65 10.64
N VAL A 157 -7.35 -7.40 9.33
CA VAL A 157 -8.34 -7.77 8.32
C VAL A 157 -7.72 -8.75 7.32
N THR A 158 -8.42 -9.85 7.09
CA THR A 158 -8.18 -10.76 5.97
C THR A 158 -9.31 -10.62 4.95
N ILE A 159 -8.98 -10.20 3.73
CA ILE A 159 -9.88 -10.23 2.57
C ILE A 159 -9.51 -11.47 1.76
N LYS A 160 -10.39 -12.46 1.70
CA LYS A 160 -10.10 -13.72 1.01
C LYS A 160 -10.31 -13.61 -0.51
N ASP A 161 -9.92 -14.68 -1.20
CA ASP A 161 -9.87 -14.75 -2.66
C ASP A 161 -11.22 -14.46 -3.33
N GLY A 162 -11.19 -13.84 -4.50
CA GLY A 162 -12.37 -13.55 -5.32
C GLY A 162 -13.28 -12.44 -4.79
N SER A 163 -12.93 -11.82 -3.66
CA SER A 163 -13.79 -10.81 -3.01
C SER A 163 -13.78 -9.47 -3.73
N VAL A 164 -14.88 -8.73 -3.56
CA VAL A 164 -15.03 -7.37 -4.09
C VAL A 164 -15.47 -6.43 -2.99
N ILE A 165 -14.74 -5.33 -2.82
CA ILE A 165 -15.06 -4.27 -1.89
C ILE A 165 -15.63 -3.09 -2.68
N GLU A 166 -16.89 -2.73 -2.41
CA GLU A 166 -17.53 -1.57 -3.05
C GLU A 166 -16.81 -0.27 -2.69
N SER A 167 -16.74 0.65 -3.65
CA SER A 167 -16.12 1.97 -3.45
C SER A 167 -16.74 2.70 -2.25
N GLY A 168 -15.91 3.38 -1.46
CA GLY A 168 -16.35 4.11 -0.26
C GLY A 168 -16.50 3.24 1.00
N SER A 169 -16.19 1.94 0.95
CA SER A 169 -16.30 1.05 2.11
C SER A 169 -15.20 1.26 3.15
N VAL A 170 -15.54 1.05 4.42
CA VAL A 170 -14.57 0.92 5.53
C VAL A 170 -14.56 -0.53 6.01
N VAL A 171 -13.48 -1.26 5.74
CA VAL A 171 -13.32 -2.67 6.08
C VAL A 171 -12.58 -2.80 7.41
N LYS A 172 -13.30 -3.28 8.42
CA LYS A 172 -12.83 -3.45 9.82
C LYS A 172 -12.92 -4.88 10.35
N LYS A 173 -13.36 -5.82 9.51
CA LYS A 173 -13.52 -7.25 9.81
C LYS A 173 -13.11 -8.03 8.58
N ASP A 174 -12.81 -9.31 8.78
CA ASP A 174 -12.51 -10.24 7.69
C ASP A 174 -13.65 -10.32 6.68
N VAL A 175 -13.29 -10.58 5.43
CA VAL A 175 -14.17 -10.74 4.27
C VAL A 175 -13.96 -12.15 3.72
N GLY A 176 -15.04 -12.91 3.60
CA GLY A 176 -15.07 -14.29 3.12
C GLY A 176 -14.74 -14.42 1.64
N GLU A 177 -14.50 -15.64 1.17
CA GLU A 177 -14.21 -15.90 -0.24
C GLU A 177 -15.41 -15.53 -1.13
N ASN A 178 -15.14 -14.91 -2.28
CA ASN A 178 -16.14 -14.44 -3.24
C ASN A 178 -17.22 -13.52 -2.62
N GLU A 179 -16.91 -12.89 -1.49
CA GLU A 179 -17.85 -12.00 -0.82
C GLU A 179 -17.83 -10.61 -1.48
N PHE A 180 -19.02 -10.01 -1.60
CA PHE A 180 -19.19 -8.64 -2.04
C PHE A 180 -19.54 -7.75 -0.84
N VAL A 181 -18.65 -6.83 -0.48
CA VAL A 181 -18.85 -5.88 0.63
C VAL A 181 -19.46 -4.59 0.11
N THR A 182 -20.64 -4.23 0.60
CA THR A 182 -21.30 -2.95 0.32
C THR A 182 -20.86 -1.86 1.30
N SER A 183 -20.68 -0.65 0.78
CA SER A 183 -20.28 0.57 1.49
C SER A 183 -21.27 1.03 2.57
N ASN A 184 -22.53 0.62 2.47
CA ASN A 184 -23.50 0.76 3.54
C ASN A 184 -23.48 -0.47 4.44
N SER A 185 -23.01 -0.29 5.68
CA SER A 185 -23.33 -1.18 6.78
C SER A 185 -24.83 -1.10 7.12
N GLN A 186 -25.71 -1.55 6.22
CA GLN A 186 -27.11 -1.96 6.48
C GLN A 186 -27.94 -2.46 5.28
N ILE A 187 -27.35 -2.92 4.16
CA ILE A 187 -28.16 -3.65 3.16
C ILE A 187 -27.59 -5.05 2.98
N ASN A 188 -28.10 -5.98 3.79
CA ASN A 188 -27.94 -7.42 3.62
C ASN A 188 -28.57 -7.85 2.29
N ASN A 189 -27.85 -7.75 1.19
CA ASN A 189 -28.22 -8.47 -0.01
C ASN A 189 -27.36 -9.73 -0.10
N LYS A 190 -27.96 -10.85 0.31
CA LYS A 190 -27.47 -12.16 -0.13
C LYS A 190 -27.63 -12.20 -1.65
N PHE A 191 -26.53 -12.34 -2.37
CA PHE A 191 -26.62 -12.73 -3.79
C PHE A 191 -27.14 -14.17 -3.85
N GLN A 192 -28.19 -14.37 -4.65
CA GLN A 192 -28.64 -15.68 -5.10
C GLN A 192 -27.73 -16.18 -6.21
#